data_AF-A0A7C9IQE0-F1
#
_entry.id   AF-A0A7C9IQE0-F1
#
_cell.length_a   1.000
_cell.length_b   1.000
_cell.length_c   1.000
_cell.angle_alpha   90.00
_cell.angle_beta   90.00
_cell.angle_gamma   90.00
#
_symmetry.space_group_name_H-M   'P 1'
#
loop_
_entity.id
_entity.type
_entity.pdbx_description
1 polymer ?
#
loop_
_entity_poly.entity_id
_entity_poly.type
_entity_poly.pdbx_seq_one_letter_code
_entity_poly.pdbx_strand_id
1 'polypeptide(L)'
;MKKILVLLTTVALLALAACASKPNDDQIKAALEDSMKTAGISDYYVIKDFTKTNGFEKDAKTYIADVSYIVASKEGVKLSMPIIDKASNFFKILVVAKGMRVTEKITIIKTENGWSVDKRSDGKFQALTSDGRWVEHTN
;
A
#
# COMPACT_ATOMS: atom_id res chain seq x y z
N MET A 1 -34.28 -32.03 -15.36
CA MET A 1 -33.68 -30.97 -16.20
C MET A 1 -33.78 -29.56 -15.59
N LYS A 2 -34.86 -29.18 -14.88
CA LYS A 2 -35.00 -27.86 -14.22
C LYS A 2 -33.92 -27.49 -13.18
N LYS A 3 -33.34 -28.47 -12.47
CA LYS A 3 -32.33 -28.22 -11.41
C LYS A 3 -30.96 -27.78 -11.94
N ILE A 4 -30.62 -28.13 -13.18
CA ILE A 4 -29.33 -27.76 -13.81
C ILE A 4 -29.34 -26.31 -14.29
N LEU A 5 -30.50 -25.80 -14.72
CA LEU A 5 -30.67 -24.42 -15.17
C LEU A 5 -30.49 -23.40 -14.03
N VAL A 6 -30.90 -23.77 -12.81
CA VAL A 6 -30.75 -22.92 -11.61
C VAL A 6 -29.30 -22.86 -11.14
N LEU A 7 -28.55 -23.96 -11.28
CA LEU A 7 -27.13 -23.99 -10.90
C LEU A 7 -26.25 -23.15 -11.84
N LEU A 8 -26.54 -23.17 -13.15
CA LEU A 8 -25.79 -22.39 -14.14
C LEU A 8 -26.00 -20.88 -13.99
N THR A 9 -27.19 -20.46 -13.54
CA THR A 9 -27.51 -19.04 -13.32
C THR A 9 -26.89 -18.50 -12.02
N THR A 10 -26.70 -19.31 -10.98
CA THR A 10 -26.03 -18.86 -9.74
C THR A 10 -24.53 -18.69 -9.94
N VAL A 11 -23.87 -19.55 -10.74
CA VAL A 11 -22.44 -19.45 -11.05
C VAL A 11 -22.12 -18.23 -11.93
N ALA A 12 -23.03 -17.85 -12.83
CA ALA A 12 -22.86 -16.67 -13.69
C ALA A 12 -22.92 -15.34 -12.91
N LEU A 13 -23.69 -15.23 -11.82
CA LEU A 13 -23.73 -14.01 -11.00
C LEU A 13 -22.49 -13.82 -10.12
N LEU A 14 -21.80 -14.89 -9.74
CA LEU A 14 -20.54 -14.82 -8.99
C LEU A 14 -19.36 -14.35 -9.86
N ALA A 15 -19.47 -14.45 -11.19
CA ALA A 15 -18.42 -14.02 -12.12
C ALA A 15 -18.40 -12.50 -12.39
N LEU A 16 -19.43 -11.75 -11.99
CA LEU A 16 -19.52 -10.29 -12.22
C LEU A 16 -18.85 -9.43 -11.12
N ALA A 17 -18.41 -10.02 -10.01
CA ALA A 17 -17.73 -9.28 -8.94
C ALA A 17 -16.29 -8.83 -9.31
N ALA A 18 -15.77 -9.23 -10.47
CA ALA A 18 -14.47 -8.77 -10.97
C ALA A 18 -14.54 -7.49 -11.80
N CYS A 19 -15.72 -6.85 -11.89
CA CYS A 19 -15.90 -5.56 -12.56
C CYS A 19 -14.80 -4.60 -12.09
N ALA A 20 -14.03 -4.10 -13.06
CA ALA A 20 -12.78 -3.37 -12.86
C ALA A 20 -13.02 -2.00 -12.25
N SER A 21 -13.40 -1.95 -10.98
CA SER A 21 -13.41 -0.71 -10.23
C SER A 21 -11.98 -0.38 -9.81
N LYS A 22 -11.52 0.83 -10.17
CA LYS A 22 -10.36 1.48 -9.56
C LYS A 22 -10.34 1.26 -8.03
N PRO A 23 -9.17 1.11 -7.40
CA PRO A 23 -9.11 0.92 -5.96
C PRO A 23 -9.65 2.16 -5.25
N ASN A 24 -10.44 1.95 -4.20
CA ASN A 24 -10.80 3.01 -3.27
C ASN A 24 -9.66 3.26 -2.27
N ASP A 25 -9.76 4.32 -1.47
CA ASP A 25 -8.69 4.75 -0.57
C ASP A 25 -8.33 3.68 0.47
N ASP A 26 -9.33 2.94 0.97
CA ASP A 26 -9.12 1.84 1.91
C ASP A 26 -8.35 0.67 1.26
N GLN A 27 -8.66 0.35 0.00
CA GLN A 27 -7.94 -0.68 -0.77
C GLN A 27 -6.49 -0.26 -1.05
N ILE A 28 -6.25 1.02 -1.31
CA ILE A 28 -4.90 1.55 -1.48
C ILE A 28 -4.11 1.45 -0.17
N LYS A 29 -4.72 1.87 0.94
CA LYS A 29 -4.12 1.77 2.27
C LYS A 29 -3.82 0.32 2.64
N ALA A 30 -4.76 -0.59 2.42
CA ALA A 30 -4.58 -2.02 2.68
C ALA A 30 -3.43 -2.61 1.85
N ALA A 31 -3.32 -2.25 0.56
CA ALA A 31 -2.21 -2.69 -0.28
C ALA A 31 -0.85 -2.20 0.26
N LEU A 32 -0.80 -0.99 0.82
CA LEU A 32 0.40 -0.43 1.43
C LEU A 32 0.74 -1.13 2.77
N GLU A 33 -0.26 -1.42 3.60
CA GLU A 33 -0.08 -2.21 4.83
C GLU A 33 0.37 -3.65 4.55
N ASP A 34 -0.17 -4.29 3.51
CA ASP A 34 0.28 -5.61 3.05
C ASP A 34 1.72 -5.58 2.51
N SER A 35 2.12 -4.48 1.88
CA SER A 35 3.52 -4.24 1.52
C SER A 35 4.42 -4.16 2.75
N MET A 36 4.01 -3.44 3.80
CA MET A 36 4.73 -3.39 5.09
C MET A 36 4.83 -4.76 5.76
N LYS A 37 3.76 -5.56 5.68
CA LYS A 37 3.73 -6.93 6.19
C LYS A 37 4.69 -7.84 5.43
N THR A 38 4.68 -7.76 4.10
CA THR A 38 5.61 -8.50 3.24
C THR A 38 7.06 -8.12 3.53
N ALA A 39 7.32 -6.86 3.89
CA ALA A 39 8.63 -6.37 4.29
C ALA A 39 9.01 -6.68 5.74
N GLY A 40 8.16 -7.38 6.51
CA GLY A 40 8.45 -7.78 7.89
C GLY A 40 8.46 -6.64 8.91
N ILE A 41 7.88 -5.48 8.57
CA ILE A 41 7.88 -4.30 9.45
C ILE A 41 6.50 -4.01 10.08
N SER A 42 5.44 -4.69 9.65
CA SER A 42 4.07 -4.47 10.14
C SER A 42 3.88 -4.74 11.63
N ASP A 43 4.74 -5.55 12.24
CA ASP A 43 4.69 -5.83 13.68
C ASP A 43 5.21 -4.66 14.51
N TYR A 44 5.94 -3.75 13.89
CA TYR A 44 6.62 -2.63 14.54
C TYR A 44 6.00 -1.29 14.18
N TYR A 45 5.43 -1.17 12.98
CA TYR A 45 4.92 0.08 12.43
C TYR A 45 3.49 -0.04 11.93
N VAL A 46 2.81 1.10 11.88
CA VAL A 46 1.47 1.28 11.34
C VAL A 46 1.40 2.55 10.52
N ILE A 47 0.46 2.56 9.58
CA ILE A 47 0.12 3.75 8.79
C ILE A 47 -0.93 4.56 9.53
N LYS A 48 -0.65 5.84 9.78
CA LYS A 48 -1.59 6.82 10.34
C LYS A 48 -1.81 7.96 9.35
N ASP A 49 -2.92 8.67 9.52
CA ASP A 49 -3.29 9.87 8.74
C ASP A 49 -3.09 9.71 7.23
N PHE A 50 -3.54 8.57 6.71
CA PHE A 50 -3.47 8.22 5.31
C PHE A 50 -4.46 9.06 4.50
N THR A 51 -3.98 9.66 3.43
CA THR A 51 -4.77 10.42 2.46
C THR A 51 -4.25 10.15 1.06
N LYS A 52 -5.15 9.83 0.13
CA LYS A 52 -4.84 9.88 -1.31
C LYS A 52 -5.03 11.33 -1.80
N THR A 53 -3.98 11.93 -2.32
CA THR A 53 -4.01 13.32 -2.82
C THR A 53 -4.31 13.38 -4.30
N ASN A 54 -3.95 12.35 -5.07
CA ASN A 54 -4.26 12.22 -6.48
C ASN A 54 -4.24 10.74 -6.89
N GLY A 55 -4.77 10.41 -8.06
CA GLY A 55 -4.58 9.10 -8.65
C GLY A 55 -5.32 8.90 -9.96
N PHE A 56 -4.75 8.07 -10.83
CA PHE A 56 -5.29 7.77 -12.14
C PHE A 56 -5.13 6.29 -12.49
N GLU A 57 -6.06 5.78 -13.27
CA GLU A 57 -6.00 4.44 -13.84
C GLU A 57 -5.13 4.50 -15.09
N LYS A 58 -4.01 3.76 -15.08
CA LYS A 58 -3.10 3.66 -16.23
C LYS A 58 -3.63 2.65 -17.24
N ASP A 59 -4.13 1.52 -16.74
CA ASP A 59 -4.78 0.46 -17.50
C ASP A 59 -5.67 -0.38 -16.57
N ALA A 60 -6.41 -1.35 -17.12
CA ALA A 60 -7.36 -2.19 -16.38
C ALA A 60 -6.75 -2.99 -15.21
N LYS A 61 -5.42 -3.09 -15.13
CA LYS A 61 -4.69 -3.79 -14.06
C LYS A 61 -3.80 -2.86 -13.25
N THR A 62 -3.67 -1.59 -13.61
CA THR A 62 -2.65 -0.70 -13.03
C THR A 62 -3.28 0.63 -12.64
N TYR A 63 -3.15 0.97 -11.36
CA TYR A 63 -3.55 2.25 -10.80
C TYR A 63 -2.33 2.95 -10.19
N ILE A 64 -2.19 4.25 -10.44
CA ILE A 64 -1.10 5.06 -9.88
C ILE A 64 -1.73 6.09 -8.95
N ALA A 65 -1.27 6.14 -7.70
CA ALA A 65 -1.78 7.04 -6.67
C ALA A 65 -0.67 7.88 -6.08
N ASP A 66 -0.94 9.15 -5.85
CA ASP A 66 -0.14 9.99 -4.95
C ASP A 66 -0.77 9.94 -3.57
N VAL A 67 0.01 9.52 -2.57
CA VAL A 67 -0.47 9.29 -1.21
C VAL A 67 0.37 10.07 -0.20
N SER A 68 -0.26 10.48 0.89
CA SER A 68 0.41 11.07 2.06
C SER A 68 -0.01 10.33 3.32
N TYR A 69 0.95 9.97 4.17
CA TYR A 69 0.68 9.24 5.40
C TYR A 69 1.81 9.41 6.42
N ILE A 70 1.58 8.98 7.65
CA ILE A 70 2.58 8.95 8.73
C ILE A 70 2.91 7.50 9.06
N VAL A 71 4.20 7.18 9.08
CA VAL A 71 4.69 5.89 9.62
C VAL A 71 4.90 6.06 11.12
N ALA A 72 4.05 5.44 11.93
CA ALA A 72 4.15 5.48 13.38
C ALA A 72 4.59 4.12 13.91
N SER A 73 5.36 4.07 15.00
CA SER A 73 5.58 2.80 15.68
C SER A 73 4.34 2.39 16.45
N LYS A 74 4.09 1.08 16.56
CA LYS A 74 3.17 0.53 17.55
C LYS A 74 3.69 0.84 18.96
N GLU A 75 2.78 0.90 19.93
CA GLU A 75 3.13 1.14 21.33
C GLU A 75 4.06 0.05 21.87
N GLY A 76 4.99 0.43 22.74
CA GLY A 76 5.98 -0.50 23.31
C GLY A 76 7.13 -0.88 22.39
N VAL A 77 7.10 -0.51 21.10
CA VAL A 77 8.18 -0.79 20.15
C VAL A 77 9.31 0.22 20.31
N LYS A 78 10.45 -0.25 20.84
CA LYS A 78 11.71 0.50 20.78
C LYS A 78 12.39 0.25 19.44
N LEU A 79 12.83 1.31 18.77
CA LEU A 79 13.61 1.21 17.54
C LEU A 79 14.89 0.40 17.83
N SER A 80 15.16 -0.63 17.05
CA SER A 80 16.38 -1.43 17.19
C SER A 80 16.93 -1.81 15.81
N MET A 81 18.26 -1.87 15.68
CA MET A 81 18.94 -2.24 14.42
C MET A 81 18.41 -3.53 13.75
N PRO A 82 18.03 -4.59 14.49
CA PRO A 82 17.43 -5.79 13.89
C PRO A 82 16.13 -5.56 13.11
N ILE A 83 15.38 -4.48 13.42
CA ILE A 83 14.16 -4.10 12.71
C ILE A 83 14.51 -3.46 11.36
N ILE A 84 15.60 -2.68 11.32
CA ILE A 84 16.10 -2.02 10.11
C ILE A 84 16.63 -3.06 9.13
N ASP A 85 17.36 -4.08 9.60
CA ASP A 85 17.94 -5.11 8.73
C ASP A 85 16.90 -6.02 8.06
N LYS A 86 15.73 -6.20 8.70
CA LYS A 86 14.62 -6.99 8.15
C LYS A 86 13.77 -6.23 7.14
N ALA A 87 13.79 -4.90 7.18
CA ALA A 87 13.05 -4.09 6.24
C ALA A 87 13.63 -4.22 4.82
N SER A 88 12.77 -4.27 3.81
CA SER A 88 13.25 -4.13 2.42
C SER A 88 13.89 -2.74 2.23
N ASN A 89 14.72 -2.55 1.20
CA ASN A 89 15.39 -1.26 0.97
C ASN A 89 14.40 -0.09 0.90
N PHE A 90 13.21 -0.31 0.35
CA PHE A 90 12.10 0.64 0.35
C PHE A 90 11.64 1.03 1.76
N PHE A 91 11.52 0.05 2.67
CA PHE A 91 11.02 0.26 4.02
C PHE A 91 12.08 0.65 5.05
N LYS A 92 13.37 0.40 4.80
CA LYS A 92 14.46 0.84 5.68
C LYS A 92 14.39 2.34 5.94
N ILE A 93 13.97 3.11 4.95
CA ILE A 93 13.94 4.56 5.05
C ILE A 93 12.64 5.05 5.67
N LEU A 94 11.52 4.34 5.46
CA LEU A 94 10.27 4.56 6.20
C LEU A 94 10.44 4.30 7.71
N VAL A 95 11.28 3.32 8.07
CA VAL A 95 11.69 3.08 9.46
C VAL A 95 12.49 4.25 10.02
N VAL A 96 13.39 4.84 9.24
CA VAL A 96 14.16 6.05 9.61
C VAL A 96 13.25 7.28 9.69
N ALA A 97 12.26 7.39 8.80
CA ALA A 97 11.27 8.48 8.75
C ALA A 97 10.13 8.31 9.77
N LYS A 98 10.31 7.50 10.82
CA LYS A 98 9.29 7.30 11.86
C LYS A 98 8.81 8.64 12.42
N GLY A 99 7.50 8.84 12.44
CA GLY A 99 6.85 10.06 12.93
C GLY A 99 6.87 11.23 11.94
N MET A 100 7.50 11.06 10.78
CA MET A 100 7.47 12.03 9.69
C MET A 100 6.28 11.78 8.77
N ARG A 101 5.77 12.85 8.15
CA ARG A 101 4.78 12.74 7.08
C ARG A 101 5.50 12.39 5.80
N VAL A 102 5.16 11.23 5.24
CA VAL A 102 5.67 10.72 3.97
C VAL A 102 4.65 11.05 2.88
N THR A 103 5.15 11.52 1.74
CA THR A 103 4.39 11.72 0.51
C THR A 103 5.11 10.99 -0.60
N GLU A 104 4.41 10.09 -1.29
CA GLU A 104 5.00 9.29 -2.36
C GLU A 104 4.01 8.96 -3.46
N LYS A 105 4.56 8.62 -4.63
CA LYS A 105 3.82 8.07 -5.76
C LYS A 105 3.93 6.56 -5.71
N ILE A 106 2.81 5.88 -5.50
CA ILE A 106 2.74 4.42 -5.49
C ILE A 106 2.08 3.90 -6.76
N THR A 107 2.66 2.85 -7.33
CA THR A 107 2.01 2.05 -8.38
C THR A 107 1.36 0.84 -7.73
N ILE A 108 0.10 0.59 -8.05
CA ILE A 108 -0.71 -0.49 -7.51
C ILE A 108 -1.21 -1.35 -8.66
N ILE A 109 -1.00 -2.66 -8.55
CA ILE A 109 -1.36 -3.64 -9.56
C ILE A 109 -2.50 -4.53 -9.06
N LYS A 110 -3.45 -4.83 -9.94
CA LYS A 110 -4.53 -5.77 -9.70
C LYS A 110 -3.99 -7.18 -9.85
N THR A 111 -4.09 -7.97 -8.78
CA THR A 111 -3.72 -9.38 -8.70
C THR A 111 -4.96 -10.24 -8.53
N GLU A 112 -4.78 -11.57 -8.58
CA GLU A 112 -5.85 -12.53 -8.28
C GLU A 112 -6.38 -12.39 -6.84
N ASN A 113 -5.55 -11.88 -5.93
CA ASN A 113 -5.87 -11.69 -4.52
C ASN A 113 -6.30 -10.25 -4.18
N GLY A 114 -6.53 -9.39 -5.18
CA GLY A 114 -6.85 -7.98 -5.00
C GLY A 114 -5.72 -7.04 -5.38
N TRP A 115 -5.72 -5.81 -4.84
CA TRP A 115 -4.74 -4.78 -5.17
C TRP A 115 -3.45 -4.93 -4.35
N SER A 116 -2.29 -4.80 -4.99
CA SER A 116 -0.98 -4.88 -4.34
C SER A 116 -0.07 -3.76 -4.84
N VAL A 117 0.81 -3.24 -3.97
CA VAL A 117 1.86 -2.31 -4.39
C VAL A 117 2.83 -3.02 -5.36
N ASP A 118 3.15 -2.39 -6.49
CA ASP A 118 4.18 -2.87 -7.42
C ASP A 118 5.55 -2.69 -6.75
N LYS A 119 6.25 -3.80 -6.53
CA LYS A 119 7.58 -3.83 -5.91
C LYS A 119 8.66 -3.12 -6.75
N ARG A 120 8.35 -2.81 -8.02
CA ARG A 120 9.20 -2.02 -8.92
C ARG A 120 8.90 -0.52 -8.87
N SER A 121 7.93 -0.07 -8.05
CA SER A 121 7.77 1.35 -7.79
C SER A 121 9.12 1.90 -7.38
N ASP A 122 9.50 3.04 -7.95
CA ASP A 122 10.87 3.58 -7.93
C ASP A 122 11.37 3.96 -6.53
N GLY A 123 10.56 3.76 -5.50
CA GLY A 123 10.89 3.98 -4.11
C GLY A 123 11.14 5.45 -3.79
N LYS A 124 10.71 6.35 -4.68
CA LYS A 124 10.86 7.78 -4.49
C LYS A 124 9.78 8.29 -3.55
N PHE A 125 10.22 8.90 -2.47
CA PHE A 125 9.32 9.56 -1.53
C PHE A 125 9.94 10.85 -1.04
N GLN A 126 9.08 11.74 -0.57
CA GLN A 126 9.44 12.93 0.17
C GLN A 126 8.93 12.76 1.59
N ALA A 127 9.76 13.06 2.58
CA ALA A 127 9.37 13.00 3.98
C ALA A 127 9.59 14.37 4.65
N LEU A 128 8.58 14.84 5.37
CA LEU A 128 8.60 16.08 6.13
C LEU A 128 9.10 15.79 7.55
N THR A 129 10.26 16.31 7.90
CA THR A 129 10.86 16.19 9.23
C THR A 129 10.06 16.98 10.27
N SER A 130 10.26 16.64 11.54
CA SER A 130 9.69 17.39 12.67
C SER A 130 10.12 18.86 12.74
N ASP A 131 11.26 19.21 12.13
CA ASP A 131 11.75 20.60 12.04
C ASP A 131 11.28 21.31 10.75
N GLY A 132 10.34 20.72 10.00
CA GLY A 132 9.70 21.34 8.85
C GLY A 132 10.50 21.28 7.54
N ARG A 133 11.54 20.45 7.46
CA ARG A 133 12.34 20.27 6.24
C ARG A 133 11.86 19.09 5.43
N TRP A 134 11.85 19.25 4.10
CA TRP A 134 11.61 18.14 3.18
C TRP A 134 12.90 17.40 2.91
N VAL A 135 12.86 16.07 3.06
CA VAL A 135 13.92 15.17 2.65
C VAL A 135 13.39 14.34 1.49
N GLU A 136 14.03 14.46 0.34
CA GLU A 136 13.74 13.63 -0.82
C GLU A 136 14.67 12.42 -0.82
N HIS A 137 14.11 11.25 -1.08
CA HIS A 137 14.88 10.05 -1.34
C HIS A 137 14.64 9.59 -2.77
N THR A 138 15.74 9.40 -3.50
CA THR A 138 15.77 8.75 -4.79
C THR A 138 16.68 7.54 -4.69
N ASN A 139 16.16 6.38 -5.09
CA ASN A 139 16.88 5.10 -5.13
C ASN A 139 18.08 5.15 -6.09
#